data_AF-A0A8T3X727-F1
#
_entry.id   AF-A0A8T3X727-F1
#
_cell.length_a   1.000
_cell.length_b   1.000
_cell.length_c   1.000
_cell.angle_alpha   90.00
_cell.angle_beta   90.00
_cell.angle_gamma   90.00
#
_symmetry.space_group_name_H-M   'P 1'
#
loop_
_entity.id
_entity.type
_entity.pdbx_description
1 polymer ?
#
loop_
_entity_poly.entity_id
_entity_poly.type
_entity_poly.pdbx_seq_one_letter_code
_entity_poly.pdbx_strand_id
1 'polypeptide(L)'
;MLQEQRLSRREFVSDAFSKILAAGLAAGASIPFSWAQADIPGGDDAYSILGALRVKCTTPQKRRKKPIGKQSTWDTYARNVFSVRLSDLPLEKLARERIELPSDMEQSFEEELQDGMGNGSPKLEEMIFSRAHELGYTDGMIKDFSPREAIHAAMKIVTETYTHHRVDTDPEFIKKYGQALPLERYFSMGLGDCDVYTDTLKQVFLAFKKRNDRLGNVYILGSIFGGFLEIPHAWNTALVIGKEKIHVSHIDTNRRDRFGENKEDDPNRLYPADHPFFLGNFYMKLDLELSYGLLKRAFLENKVRSERDRILVEMAGIASAVSDWEKMDWVLEKSSQEGILTFRPSILLLALYLADETKQEDRGRDLKNTYIRESPHYRD
;
A
#
# COMPACT_ATOMS: atom_id res chain seq x y z
N MET A 1 -0.75 -21.78 -36.45
CA MET A 1 -0.59 -22.20 -35.04
C MET A 1 -0.56 -20.93 -34.20
N LEU A 2 -1.71 -20.49 -33.70
CA LEU A 2 -1.78 -19.39 -32.74
C LEU A 2 -1.61 -19.99 -31.35
N GLN A 3 -0.53 -19.62 -30.68
CA GLN A 3 -0.29 -19.97 -29.28
C GLN A 3 -1.20 -19.10 -28.42
N GLU A 4 -2.18 -19.69 -27.74
CA GLU A 4 -2.94 -19.00 -26.69
C GLU A 4 -1.97 -18.65 -25.56
N GLN A 5 -1.60 -17.38 -25.45
CA GLN A 5 -0.98 -16.85 -24.24
C GLN A 5 -2.05 -16.77 -23.15
N ARG A 6 -2.00 -17.71 -22.20
CA ARG A 6 -2.73 -17.59 -20.94
C ARG A 6 -2.04 -16.50 -20.11
N LEU A 7 -2.66 -15.33 -20.02
CA LEU A 7 -2.29 -14.32 -19.04
C LEU A 7 -2.39 -14.90 -17.63
N SER A 8 -1.47 -14.54 -16.75
CA SER A 8 -1.63 -14.86 -15.34
C SER A 8 -2.85 -14.13 -14.77
N ARG A 9 -3.44 -14.69 -13.71
CA ARG A 9 -4.65 -14.17 -13.06
C ARG A 9 -4.54 -12.69 -12.65
N ARG A 10 -3.32 -12.23 -12.32
CA ARG A 10 -3.01 -10.84 -11.95
C ARG A 10 -2.97 -9.90 -13.17
N GLU A 11 -2.45 -10.39 -14.30
CA GLU A 11 -2.38 -9.64 -15.56
C GLU A 11 -3.76 -9.47 -16.19
N PHE A 12 -4.65 -10.46 -16.07
CA PHE A 12 -6.02 -10.36 -16.56
C PHE A 12 -6.84 -9.28 -15.83
N VAL A 13 -6.73 -9.19 -14.51
CA VAL A 13 -7.44 -8.18 -13.71
C VAL A 13 -6.94 -6.77 -14.04
N SER A 14 -5.62 -6.59 -14.16
CA SER A 14 -5.02 -5.32 -14.55
C SER A 14 -5.44 -4.87 -15.96
N ASP A 15 -5.49 -5.81 -16.91
CA ASP A 15 -5.88 -5.56 -18.29
C ASP A 15 -7.39 -5.26 -18.41
N ALA A 16 -8.24 -6.01 -17.71
CA ALA A 16 -9.67 -5.74 -17.65
C ALA A 16 -9.98 -4.36 -17.05
N PHE A 17 -9.33 -4.00 -15.94
CA PHE A 17 -9.48 -2.70 -15.29
C PHE A 17 -9.03 -1.54 -16.20
N SER A 18 -7.89 -1.71 -16.89
CA SER A 18 -7.36 -0.72 -17.83
C SER A 18 -8.29 -0.51 -19.03
N LYS A 19 -8.88 -1.58 -19.56
CA LYS A 19 -9.85 -1.52 -20.69
C LYS A 19 -11.17 -0.86 -20.30
N ILE A 20 -11.65 -1.11 -19.08
CA ILE A 20 -12.85 -0.46 -18.52
C ILE A 20 -12.61 1.05 -18.37
N LEU A 21 -11.45 1.45 -17.85
CA LEU A 21 -11.06 2.85 -17.70
C LEU A 21 -10.99 3.57 -19.07
N ALA A 22 -10.39 2.92 -20.07
CA ALA A 22 -10.27 3.44 -21.42
C ALA A 22 -11.64 3.58 -22.13
N ALA A 23 -12.54 2.63 -21.95
CA ALA A 23 -13.89 2.69 -22.51
C ALA A 23 -14.75 3.80 -21.88
N GLY A 24 -14.59 4.05 -20.57
CA GLY A 24 -15.23 5.16 -19.87
C GLY A 24 -14.81 6.54 -20.43
N LEU A 25 -13.52 6.69 -20.77
CA LEU A 25 -12.99 7.91 -21.40
C LEU A 25 -13.47 8.08 -22.85
N ALA A 26 -13.56 6.99 -23.62
CA ALA A 26 -14.01 7.02 -25.02
C ALA A 26 -15.52 7.32 -25.16
N ALA A 27 -16.33 6.98 -24.16
CA ALA A 27 -17.78 7.21 -24.15
C ALA A 27 -18.19 8.68 -23.85
N GLY A 28 -17.24 9.63 -23.82
CA GLY A 28 -17.54 11.04 -23.64
C GLY A 28 -17.97 11.41 -22.22
N ALA A 29 -17.72 10.55 -21.22
CA ALA A 29 -17.78 10.95 -19.83
C ALA A 29 -16.71 12.02 -19.61
N SER A 30 -17.12 13.29 -19.58
CA SER A 30 -16.27 14.39 -19.18
C SER A 30 -15.96 14.23 -17.69
N ILE A 31 -14.82 13.59 -17.40
CA ILE A 31 -14.21 13.63 -16.08
C ILE A 31 -13.54 15.01 -16.01
N PRO A 32 -13.98 15.96 -15.16
CA PRO A 32 -13.22 17.17 -14.96
C PRO A 32 -12.00 16.80 -14.10
N PHE A 33 -10.91 16.42 -14.77
CA PHE A 33 -9.59 16.50 -14.18
C PHE A 33 -9.14 17.97 -14.27
N SER A 34 -9.43 18.74 -13.22
CA SER A 34 -8.77 20.02 -13.00
C SER A 34 -7.98 19.96 -11.69
N TRP A 35 -6.72 19.53 -11.78
CA TRP A 35 -5.65 20.07 -10.93
C TRP A 35 -4.89 21.17 -11.69
N ALA A 36 -5.59 21.92 -12.56
CA ALA A 36 -5.07 23.16 -13.09
C ALA A 36 -5.38 24.27 -12.08
N GLN A 37 -4.31 24.83 -11.53
CA GLN A 37 -4.21 26.06 -10.74
C GLN A 37 -5.48 26.93 -10.75
N ALA A 38 -6.18 26.97 -9.61
CA ALA A 38 -6.99 28.12 -9.25
C ALA A 38 -6.26 28.82 -8.10
N ASP A 39 -5.64 29.95 -8.42
CA ASP A 39 -5.18 30.91 -7.42
C ASP A 39 -6.40 31.37 -6.61
N ILE A 40 -6.56 30.85 -5.39
CA ILE A 40 -7.47 31.41 -4.41
C ILE A 40 -6.59 32.08 -3.34
N PRO A 41 -6.52 33.42 -3.31
CA PRO A 41 -5.80 34.13 -2.27
C PRO A 41 -6.66 34.15 -0.99
N GLY A 42 -6.14 33.53 0.07
CA GLY A 42 -6.63 33.66 1.44
C GLY A 42 -7.79 32.73 1.80
N GLY A 43 -7.63 31.98 2.89
CA GLY A 43 -8.71 31.22 3.50
C GLY A 43 -8.26 30.07 4.38
N ASP A 44 -7.68 30.39 5.54
CA ASP A 44 -7.78 29.52 6.71
C ASP A 44 -9.28 29.29 7.00
N ASP A 45 -9.89 28.17 6.58
CA ASP A 45 -11.14 27.62 7.17
C ASP A 45 -11.68 26.38 6.42
N ALA A 46 -10.91 25.28 6.41
CA ALA A 46 -11.42 23.95 5.99
C ALA A 46 -11.38 22.87 7.10
N TYR A 47 -10.94 23.22 8.32
CA TYR A 47 -10.54 22.23 9.34
C TYR A 47 -11.42 22.18 10.62
N SER A 48 -12.69 22.57 10.58
CA SER A 48 -13.56 22.53 11.77
C SER A 48 -14.37 21.24 11.98
N ILE A 49 -14.35 20.26 11.07
CA ILE A 49 -15.25 19.07 11.18
C ILE A 49 -14.61 17.89 11.95
N LEU A 50 -13.28 17.73 11.90
CA LEU A 50 -12.61 16.61 12.60
C LEU A 50 -12.30 16.89 14.09
N GLY A 51 -12.32 18.16 14.51
CA GLY A 51 -12.17 18.54 15.93
C GLY A 51 -13.43 18.30 16.79
N ALA A 52 -14.59 18.05 16.17
CA ALA A 52 -15.88 17.95 16.87
C ALA A 52 -16.24 16.52 17.35
N LEU A 53 -15.46 15.49 17.00
CA LEU A 53 -15.73 14.10 17.40
C LEU A 53 -15.04 13.71 18.72
N ARG A 54 -15.30 14.45 19.80
CA ARG A 54 -15.08 13.98 21.18
C ARG A 54 -16.38 13.44 21.74
N VAL A 55 -16.72 12.20 21.42
CA VAL A 55 -17.84 11.50 22.09
C VAL A 55 -17.29 10.61 23.20
N LYS A 56 -17.69 10.92 24.44
CA LYS A 56 -17.40 10.15 25.66
C LYS A 56 -17.88 8.71 25.49
N CYS A 57 -16.98 7.74 25.56
CA CYS A 57 -17.33 6.33 25.69
C CYS A 57 -17.93 6.06 27.07
N THR A 58 -19.20 5.65 27.15
CA THR A 58 -19.77 4.99 28.32
C THR A 58 -19.92 3.48 28.07
N THR A 59 -19.23 2.73 28.93
CA THR A 59 -19.35 1.33 29.40
C THR A 59 -19.75 0.19 28.42
N PRO A 60 -19.02 -0.96 28.37
CA PRO A 60 -19.30 -2.06 27.47
C PRO A 60 -20.37 -3.04 27.99
N GLN A 61 -21.25 -3.49 27.10
CA GLN A 61 -22.08 -4.69 27.32
C GLN A 61 -21.23 -5.97 27.26
N LYS A 62 -21.47 -6.88 28.22
CA LYS A 62 -20.79 -8.18 28.36
C LYS A 62 -20.99 -9.05 27.11
N ARG A 63 -19.94 -9.16 26.28
CA ARG A 63 -19.85 -10.20 25.25
C ARG A 63 -19.36 -11.51 25.87
N ARG A 64 -19.99 -12.63 25.47
CA ARG A 64 -19.59 -14.00 25.85
C ARG A 64 -18.12 -14.24 25.51
N LYS A 65 -17.37 -14.82 26.45
CA LYS A 65 -15.97 -15.22 26.26
C LYS A 65 -15.89 -16.28 25.16
N LYS A 66 -15.42 -15.89 23.97
CA LYS A 66 -14.81 -16.82 23.02
C LYS A 66 -13.52 -17.39 23.62
N PRO A 67 -13.03 -18.56 23.16
CA PRO A 67 -11.76 -19.12 23.61
C PRO A 67 -10.66 -18.07 23.45
N ILE A 68 -9.64 -18.10 24.32
CA ILE A 68 -8.47 -17.21 24.25
C ILE A 68 -7.66 -17.62 23.01
N GLY A 69 -8.14 -17.23 21.83
CA GLY A 69 -7.33 -17.16 20.62
C GLY A 69 -6.34 -16.02 20.78
N LYS A 70 -5.13 -16.18 20.21
CA LYS A 70 -4.14 -15.10 20.13
C LYS A 70 -4.85 -13.83 19.62
N GLN A 71 -4.62 -12.69 20.27
CA GLN A 71 -5.17 -11.41 19.82
C GLN A 71 -4.68 -11.14 18.40
N SER A 72 -5.59 -10.79 17.49
CA SER A 72 -5.22 -10.41 16.13
C SER A 72 -4.60 -9.01 16.09
N THR A 73 -3.98 -8.67 14.96
CA THR A 73 -3.49 -7.31 14.68
C THR A 73 -4.59 -6.28 14.90
N TRP A 74 -5.81 -6.59 14.46
CA TRP A 74 -6.95 -5.70 14.63
C TRP A 74 -7.31 -5.50 16.10
N ASP A 75 -7.47 -6.57 16.88
CA ASP A 75 -7.85 -6.48 18.29
C ASP A 75 -6.88 -5.59 19.09
N THR A 76 -5.62 -5.55 18.65
CA THR A 76 -4.54 -4.80 19.29
C THR A 76 -4.40 -3.37 18.76
N TYR A 77 -4.50 -3.17 17.44
CA TYR A 77 -4.04 -1.94 16.77
C TYR A 77 -5.08 -1.16 15.96
N ALA A 78 -6.25 -1.74 15.67
CA ALA A 78 -7.30 -1.20 14.78
C ALA A 78 -7.58 0.30 14.88
N ARG A 79 -7.55 0.83 16.10
CA ARG A 79 -7.99 2.19 16.43
C ARG A 79 -6.82 3.15 16.62
N ASN A 80 -5.61 2.62 16.53
CA ASN A 80 -4.39 3.25 17.00
C ASN A 80 -3.26 3.11 15.97
N VAL A 81 -3.60 3.18 14.68
CA VAL A 81 -2.62 3.33 13.60
C VAL A 81 -2.54 4.80 13.22
N PHE A 82 -1.34 5.36 13.28
CA PHE A 82 -1.09 6.78 13.07
C PHE A 82 -0.12 6.97 11.90
N SER A 83 -0.60 7.57 10.81
CA SER A 83 0.30 8.05 9.76
C SER A 83 0.96 9.35 10.20
N VAL A 84 2.28 9.36 10.24
CA VAL A 84 3.09 10.51 10.67
C VAL A 84 4.28 10.71 9.74
N ARG A 85 4.85 11.90 9.75
CA ARG A 85 6.11 12.15 9.05
C ARG A 85 7.22 11.34 9.69
N LEU A 86 8.24 10.96 8.91
CA LEU A 86 9.40 10.22 9.41
C LEU A 86 10.06 10.99 10.57
N SER A 87 10.13 12.32 10.44
CA SER A 87 10.65 13.23 11.45
C SER A 87 9.85 13.26 12.75
N ASP A 88 8.56 12.89 12.71
CA ASP A 88 7.62 12.91 13.83
C ASP A 88 7.41 11.51 14.45
N LEU A 89 8.08 10.46 13.94
CA LEU A 89 7.99 9.13 14.52
C LEU A 89 8.54 9.13 15.96
N PRO A 90 7.83 8.54 16.93
CA PRO A 90 8.26 8.49 18.34
C PRO A 90 9.28 7.37 18.58
N LEU A 91 10.37 7.41 17.82
CA LEU A 91 11.36 6.34 17.66
C LEU A 91 12.10 6.04 18.96
N GLU A 92 12.38 7.06 19.77
CA GLU A 92 13.23 6.92 20.96
C GLU A 92 12.48 6.27 22.13
N LYS A 93 11.15 6.48 22.21
CA LYS A 93 10.32 5.95 23.29
C LYS A 93 9.82 4.54 23.01
N LEU A 94 9.34 4.28 21.78
CA LEU A 94 8.66 3.02 21.45
C LEU A 94 9.62 1.90 21.01
N ALA A 95 10.80 2.23 20.48
CA ALA A 95 11.68 1.20 19.95
C ALA A 95 12.44 0.39 21.01
N ARG A 96 12.45 0.84 22.27
CA ARG A 96 13.11 0.15 23.40
C ARG A 96 12.21 -0.85 24.11
N GLU A 97 10.90 -0.79 23.91
CA GLU A 97 9.98 -1.76 24.47
C GLU A 97 10.17 -3.09 23.74
N ARG A 98 9.92 -4.24 24.35
CA ARG A 98 9.84 -5.50 23.59
C ARG A 98 8.38 -5.73 23.27
N ILE A 99 8.02 -5.68 21.99
CA ILE A 99 6.66 -5.93 21.54
C ILE A 99 6.58 -7.30 20.89
N GLU A 100 5.74 -8.18 21.44
CA GLU A 100 5.34 -9.40 20.77
C GLU A 100 4.31 -9.04 19.71
N LEU A 101 4.57 -9.40 18.45
CA LEU A 101 3.64 -9.13 17.37
C LEU A 101 2.47 -10.14 17.44
N PRO A 102 1.25 -9.71 17.10
CA PRO A 102 0.18 -10.61 16.73
C PRO A 102 0.65 -11.58 15.63
N SER A 103 0.26 -12.84 15.71
CA SER A 103 0.82 -13.89 14.84
C SER A 103 0.50 -13.69 13.35
N ASP A 104 -0.64 -13.09 13.05
CA ASP A 104 -1.04 -12.68 11.70
C ASP A 104 -0.11 -11.58 11.15
N MET A 105 0.25 -10.60 11.99
CA MET A 105 1.21 -9.55 11.64
C MET A 105 2.62 -10.10 11.43
N GLU A 106 3.06 -10.98 12.34
CA GLU A 106 4.38 -11.63 12.28
C GLU A 106 4.52 -12.40 10.96
N GLN A 107 3.53 -13.24 10.62
CA GLN A 107 3.52 -13.98 9.37
C GLN A 107 3.57 -13.05 8.14
N SER A 108 2.71 -12.02 8.08
CA SER A 108 2.71 -11.07 6.95
C SER A 108 4.06 -10.35 6.80
N PHE A 109 4.70 -10.00 7.91
CA PHE A 109 6.02 -9.35 7.88
C PHE A 109 7.11 -10.32 7.43
N GLU A 110 7.07 -11.58 7.88
CA GLU A 110 8.02 -12.61 7.44
C GLU A 110 7.88 -12.89 5.94
N GLU A 111 6.66 -13.04 5.43
CA GLU A 111 6.39 -13.27 4.01
C GLU A 111 6.91 -12.10 3.16
N GLU A 112 6.65 -10.86 3.57
CA GLU A 112 7.14 -9.68 2.87
C GLU A 112 8.66 -9.53 2.91
N LEU A 113 9.27 -9.82 4.07
CA LEU A 113 10.71 -9.84 4.19
C LEU A 113 11.32 -11.00 3.41
N GLN A 114 10.55 -12.01 3.01
CA GLN A 114 10.95 -13.11 2.13
C GLN A 114 10.65 -12.87 0.63
N ASP A 115 9.86 -11.86 0.28
CA ASP A 115 9.40 -11.56 -1.09
C ASP A 115 10.22 -10.46 -1.80
N GLY A 116 11.56 -10.52 -1.79
CA GLY A 116 12.42 -9.50 -2.41
C GLY A 116 13.71 -10.06 -3.04
N MET A 117 14.35 -9.28 -3.93
CA MET A 117 15.50 -9.69 -4.77
C MET A 117 16.79 -10.03 -4.00
N GLY A 118 16.83 -9.82 -2.68
CA GLY A 118 18.08 -9.84 -1.89
C GLY A 118 18.07 -10.72 -0.64
N ASN A 119 17.12 -11.64 -0.49
CA ASN A 119 16.90 -12.26 0.82
C ASN A 119 18.04 -13.15 1.32
N GLY A 120 18.61 -12.71 2.43
CA GLY A 120 19.48 -13.52 3.29
C GLY A 120 20.86 -13.81 2.72
N SER A 121 21.27 -13.14 1.65
CA SER A 121 22.58 -13.35 1.05
C SER A 121 23.70 -12.83 1.96
N PRO A 122 24.59 -13.70 2.46
CA PRO A 122 25.73 -13.26 3.26
C PRO A 122 26.65 -12.29 2.51
N LYS A 123 26.70 -12.45 1.17
CA LYS A 123 27.49 -11.59 0.29
C LYS A 123 26.90 -10.18 0.20
N LEU A 124 25.57 -10.06 0.08
CA LEU A 124 24.92 -8.75 0.11
C LEU A 124 25.19 -8.04 1.43
N GLU A 125 25.06 -8.78 2.54
CA GLU A 125 25.31 -8.25 3.88
C GLU A 125 26.75 -7.73 4.03
N GLU A 126 27.75 -8.47 3.55
CA GLU A 126 29.14 -8.03 3.51
C GLU A 126 29.32 -6.73 2.70
N MET A 127 28.72 -6.66 1.51
CA MET A 127 28.76 -5.47 0.64
C MET A 127 28.12 -4.24 1.31
N ILE A 128 27.00 -4.43 2.00
CA ILE A 128 26.32 -3.39 2.77
C ILE A 128 27.24 -2.85 3.87
N PHE A 129 27.88 -3.71 4.66
CA PHE A 129 28.77 -3.27 5.73
C PHE A 129 30.06 -2.64 5.20
N SER A 130 30.60 -3.13 4.09
CA SER A 130 31.73 -2.48 3.40
C SER A 130 31.35 -1.06 2.99
N ARG A 131 30.19 -0.89 2.35
CA ARG A 131 29.70 0.43 1.93
C ARG A 131 29.39 1.34 3.12
N ALA A 132 28.84 0.80 4.20
CA ALA A 132 28.60 1.54 5.43
C ALA A 132 29.92 2.08 6.01
N HIS A 133 30.97 1.25 6.04
CA HIS A 133 32.30 1.64 6.53
C HIS A 133 32.94 2.72 5.65
N GLU A 134 32.84 2.62 4.32
CA GLU A 134 33.27 3.66 3.39
C GLU A 134 32.60 5.01 3.65
N LEU A 135 31.33 5.00 4.05
CA LEU A 135 30.55 6.20 4.41
C LEU A 135 30.80 6.69 5.85
N GLY A 136 31.73 6.05 6.58
CA GLY A 136 32.13 6.43 7.94
C GLY A 136 31.29 5.81 9.06
N TYR A 137 30.42 4.85 8.76
CA TYR A 137 29.65 4.14 9.77
C TYR A 137 30.43 2.93 10.29
N THR A 138 30.77 2.96 11.59
CA THR A 138 31.44 1.85 12.27
C THR A 138 30.44 0.86 12.86
N ASP A 139 30.87 -0.37 13.12
CA ASP A 139 30.05 -1.36 13.82
C ASP A 139 29.56 -0.88 15.19
N GLY A 140 30.40 -0.10 15.91
CA GLY A 140 30.00 0.52 17.18
C GLY A 140 28.85 1.51 17.00
N MET A 141 28.93 2.36 15.98
CA MET A 141 27.84 3.29 15.65
C MET A 141 26.55 2.55 15.29
N ILE A 142 26.64 1.52 14.45
CA ILE A 142 25.47 0.76 14.00
C ILE A 142 24.76 0.08 15.17
N LYS A 143 25.52 -0.50 16.12
CA LYS A 143 24.98 -1.11 17.34
C LYS A 143 24.26 -0.11 18.24
N ASP A 144 24.69 1.15 18.23
CA ASP A 144 24.16 2.19 19.09
C ASP A 144 23.18 3.15 18.42
N PHE A 145 22.97 3.06 17.11
CA PHE A 145 22.01 3.90 16.40
C PHE A 145 20.64 3.90 17.08
N SER A 146 20.08 5.09 17.24
CA SER A 146 18.64 5.26 17.37
C SER A 146 17.96 4.77 16.08
N PRO A 147 16.66 4.42 16.13
CA PRO A 147 15.97 4.04 14.91
C PRO A 147 15.99 5.10 13.81
N ARG A 148 15.98 6.39 14.20
CA ARG A 148 16.08 7.50 13.25
C ARG A 148 17.42 7.48 12.52
N GLU A 149 18.50 7.35 13.27
CA GLU A 149 19.85 7.26 12.71
C GLU A 149 20.01 6.03 11.83
N ALA A 150 19.46 4.88 12.24
CA ALA A 150 19.49 3.66 11.44
C ALA A 150 18.75 3.82 10.10
N ILE A 151 17.54 4.41 10.11
CA ILE A 151 16.78 4.68 8.89
C ILE A 151 17.53 5.66 7.99
N HIS A 152 18.01 6.77 8.53
CA HIS A 152 18.74 7.78 7.75
C HIS A 152 20.07 7.23 7.19
N ALA A 153 20.81 6.44 7.96
CA ALA A 153 22.03 5.79 7.50
C ALA A 153 21.72 4.78 6.39
N ALA A 154 20.64 4.01 6.53
CA ALA A 154 20.20 3.07 5.49
C ALA A 154 19.79 3.79 4.20
N MET A 155 19.00 4.87 4.31
CA MET A 155 18.65 5.74 3.18
C MET A 155 19.91 6.28 2.50
N LYS A 156 20.87 6.80 3.27
CA LYS A 156 22.12 7.35 2.73
C LYS A 156 22.94 6.28 2.00
N ILE A 157 23.06 5.08 2.55
CA ILE A 157 23.75 3.97 1.87
C ILE A 157 23.11 3.72 0.51
N VAL A 158 21.78 3.61 0.44
CA VAL A 158 21.07 3.38 -0.83
C VAL A 158 21.29 4.53 -1.81
N THR A 159 21.06 5.77 -1.40
CA THR A 159 21.16 6.94 -2.29
C THR A 159 22.58 7.20 -2.79
N GLU A 160 23.59 6.87 -1.98
CA GLU A 160 25.01 7.03 -2.36
C GLU A 160 25.55 5.79 -3.10
N THR A 161 24.83 4.68 -3.15
CA THR A 161 25.23 3.47 -3.88
C THR A 161 24.70 3.50 -5.31
N TYR A 162 23.46 3.94 -5.48
CA TYR A 162 22.78 3.85 -6.77
C TYR A 162 22.73 5.17 -7.52
N THR A 163 23.08 5.09 -8.80
CA THR A 163 22.61 6.01 -9.82
C THR A 163 21.36 5.41 -10.46
N HIS A 164 20.29 6.20 -10.51
CA HIS A 164 19.03 5.73 -11.09
C HIS A 164 19.19 5.33 -12.56
N HIS A 165 18.76 4.13 -12.91
CA HIS A 165 18.80 3.57 -14.24
C HIS A 165 17.65 2.59 -14.41
N ARG A 166 17.02 2.58 -15.59
CA ARG A 166 15.85 1.73 -15.89
C ARG A 166 16.27 0.28 -16.16
N VAL A 167 16.79 -0.40 -15.15
CA VAL A 167 17.44 -1.71 -15.29
C VAL A 167 16.49 -2.79 -15.84
N ASP A 168 15.18 -2.63 -15.64
CA ASP A 168 14.18 -3.59 -16.12
C ASP A 168 13.55 -3.25 -17.47
N THR A 169 13.77 -2.03 -17.99
CA THR A 169 13.12 -1.57 -19.23
C THR A 169 14.08 -1.01 -20.28
N ASP A 170 15.34 -0.75 -19.94
CA ASP A 170 16.38 -0.36 -20.89
C ASP A 170 16.86 -1.58 -21.71
N PRO A 171 16.61 -1.64 -23.04
CA PRO A 171 17.02 -2.77 -23.86
C PRO A 171 18.54 -3.00 -23.90
N GLU A 172 19.35 -1.94 -23.82
CA GLU A 172 20.81 -2.07 -23.85
C GLU A 172 21.34 -2.60 -22.53
N PHE A 173 20.74 -2.20 -21.40
CA PHE A 173 21.03 -2.80 -20.10
C PHE A 173 20.71 -4.29 -20.10
N ILE A 174 19.48 -4.64 -20.51
CA ILE A 174 18.99 -6.02 -20.56
C ILE A 174 19.87 -6.89 -21.46
N LYS A 175 20.24 -6.38 -22.64
CA LYS A 175 21.11 -7.09 -23.58
C LYS A 175 22.51 -7.34 -22.99
N LYS A 176 23.03 -6.40 -22.19
CA LYS A 176 24.38 -6.48 -21.63
C LYS A 176 24.46 -7.34 -20.38
N TYR A 177 23.49 -7.23 -19.48
CA TYR A 177 23.57 -7.84 -18.14
C TYR A 177 22.50 -8.89 -17.86
N GLY A 178 21.39 -8.90 -18.60
CA GLY A 178 20.21 -9.74 -18.35
C GLY A 178 19.06 -8.99 -17.67
N GLN A 179 17.97 -9.71 -17.37
CA GLN A 179 16.81 -9.23 -16.60
C GLN A 179 16.78 -9.85 -15.20
N ALA A 180 16.08 -9.21 -14.26
CA ALA A 180 15.80 -9.74 -12.92
C ALA A 180 17.06 -10.25 -12.20
N LEU A 181 18.09 -9.40 -12.17
CA LEU A 181 19.36 -9.75 -11.53
C LEU A 181 19.20 -9.82 -10.01
N PRO A 182 19.97 -10.66 -9.32
CA PRO A 182 19.93 -10.69 -7.86
C PRO A 182 20.50 -9.37 -7.30
N LEU A 183 20.01 -8.95 -6.13
CA LEU A 183 20.23 -7.60 -5.61
C LEU A 183 21.71 -7.24 -5.42
N GLU A 184 22.59 -8.22 -5.15
CA GLU A 184 24.05 -8.01 -5.07
C GLU A 184 24.64 -7.51 -6.38
N ARG A 185 24.11 -7.97 -7.51
CA ARG A 185 24.57 -7.52 -8.82
C ARG A 185 24.24 -6.06 -9.00
N TYR A 186 23.01 -5.66 -8.74
CA TYR A 186 22.63 -4.25 -8.79
C TYR A 186 23.49 -3.41 -7.85
N PHE A 187 23.65 -3.84 -6.59
CA PHE A 187 24.49 -3.14 -5.61
C PHE A 187 25.93 -2.97 -6.11
N SER A 188 26.53 -4.00 -6.71
CA SER A 188 27.90 -3.93 -7.25
C SER A 188 28.03 -3.01 -8.47
N MET A 189 26.97 -2.89 -9.27
CA MET A 189 26.96 -2.03 -10.45
C MET A 189 26.69 -0.57 -10.10
N GLY A 190 26.08 -0.30 -8.94
CA GLY A 190 25.63 1.03 -8.55
C GLY A 190 24.52 1.56 -9.47
N LEU A 191 23.73 0.67 -10.08
CA LEU A 191 22.61 0.99 -10.97
C LEU A 191 21.33 0.32 -10.45
N GLY A 192 20.22 1.05 -10.47
CA GLY A 192 18.91 0.52 -10.08
C GLY A 192 17.77 1.49 -10.38
N ASP A 193 16.55 0.96 -10.40
CA ASP A 193 15.28 1.68 -10.45
C ASP A 193 14.50 1.47 -9.14
N CYS A 194 13.23 1.87 -9.09
CA CYS A 194 12.51 2.08 -7.85
C CYS A 194 12.41 0.83 -6.95
N ASP A 195 12.26 -0.37 -7.52
CA ASP A 195 12.20 -1.62 -6.76
C ASP A 195 13.58 -2.04 -6.22
N VAL A 196 14.66 -1.86 -6.99
CA VAL A 196 16.04 -2.07 -6.52
C VAL A 196 16.37 -1.15 -5.34
N TYR A 197 15.98 0.13 -5.41
CA TYR A 197 16.12 1.07 -4.30
C TYR A 197 15.34 0.62 -3.07
N THR A 198 14.10 0.16 -3.28
CA THR A 198 13.18 -0.29 -2.22
C THR A 198 13.69 -1.55 -1.52
N ASP A 199 14.11 -2.54 -2.29
CA ASP A 199 14.63 -3.81 -1.79
C ASP A 199 15.96 -3.61 -1.06
N THR A 200 16.84 -2.76 -1.59
CA THR A 200 18.12 -2.47 -0.92
C THR A 200 17.91 -1.75 0.41
N LEU A 201 16.95 -0.81 0.49
CA LEU A 201 16.66 -0.16 1.77
C LEU A 201 16.20 -1.18 2.82
N LYS A 202 15.32 -2.12 2.46
CA LYS A 202 14.90 -3.22 3.34
C LYS A 202 16.10 -4.03 3.84
N GLN A 203 16.98 -4.46 2.92
CA GLN A 203 18.13 -5.30 3.27
C GLN A 203 19.15 -4.57 4.14
N VAL A 204 19.45 -3.29 3.85
CA VAL A 204 20.35 -2.49 4.68
C VAL A 204 19.80 -2.32 6.08
N PHE A 205 18.51 -1.98 6.21
CA PHE A 205 17.89 -1.83 7.52
C PHE A 205 17.81 -3.17 8.29
N LEU A 206 17.52 -4.28 7.60
CA LEU A 206 17.50 -5.60 8.21
C LEU A 206 18.89 -6.01 8.71
N ALA A 207 19.96 -5.74 7.93
CA ALA A 207 21.34 -5.97 8.35
C ALA A 207 21.70 -5.17 9.61
N PHE A 208 21.28 -3.90 9.69
CA PHE A 208 21.45 -3.10 10.91
C PHE A 208 20.67 -3.65 12.09
N LYS A 209 19.42 -4.06 11.87
CA LYS A 209 18.54 -4.65 12.89
C LYS A 209 19.12 -5.93 13.50
N LYS A 210 19.82 -6.77 12.73
CA LYS A 210 20.54 -7.94 13.25
C LYS A 210 21.65 -7.59 14.26
N ARG A 211 22.19 -6.37 14.21
CA ARG A 211 23.29 -5.90 15.08
C ARG A 211 22.83 -4.92 16.16
N ASN A 212 21.59 -4.45 16.11
CA ASN A 212 21.09 -3.40 17.00
C ASN A 212 19.71 -3.76 17.56
N ASP A 213 19.71 -4.23 18.81
CA ASP A 213 18.52 -4.65 19.54
C ASP A 213 17.49 -3.51 19.72
N ARG A 214 17.93 -2.24 19.66
CA ARG A 214 17.02 -1.07 19.77
C ARG A 214 16.14 -0.90 18.53
N LEU A 215 16.38 -1.66 17.46
CA LEU A 215 15.57 -1.67 16.24
C LEU A 215 14.49 -2.75 16.26
N GLY A 216 14.34 -3.50 17.36
CA GLY A 216 13.43 -4.65 17.49
C GLY A 216 12.00 -4.37 17.03
N ASN A 217 11.45 -3.20 17.35
CA ASN A 217 10.06 -2.85 16.98
C ASN A 217 9.92 -1.98 15.73
N VAL A 218 11.02 -1.76 15.00
CA VAL A 218 11.03 -0.93 13.81
C VAL A 218 11.16 -1.83 12.59
N TYR A 219 10.32 -1.61 11.59
CA TYR A 219 10.26 -2.42 10.39
C TYR A 219 10.28 -1.50 9.18
N ILE A 220 11.12 -1.82 8.20
CA ILE A 220 11.09 -1.21 6.88
C ILE A 220 10.55 -2.26 5.92
N LEU A 221 9.40 -1.96 5.35
CA LEU A 221 8.62 -2.83 4.50
C LEU A 221 8.52 -2.18 3.11
N GLY A 222 8.19 -2.95 2.07
CA GLY A 222 8.03 -2.48 0.70
C GLY A 222 6.70 -1.76 0.47
N SER A 223 6.30 -1.63 -0.80
CA SER A 223 5.10 -0.91 -1.25
C SER A 223 3.78 -1.47 -0.70
N ILE A 224 3.86 -2.56 0.06
CA ILE A 224 2.79 -3.33 0.71
C ILE A 224 1.88 -2.43 1.58
N PHE A 225 2.38 -1.29 2.05
CA PHE A 225 1.63 -0.36 2.90
C PHE A 225 1.38 1.02 2.27
N GLY A 226 1.34 1.08 0.93
CA GLY A 226 0.97 2.32 0.25
C GLY A 226 0.84 2.31 -1.27
N GLY A 227 1.44 1.37 -2.00
CA GLY A 227 1.50 1.42 -3.46
C GLY A 227 0.14 1.26 -4.12
N PHE A 228 -0.24 2.22 -4.97
CA PHE A 228 -1.42 2.09 -5.83
C PHE A 228 -1.06 1.29 -7.07
N LEU A 229 -1.98 0.43 -7.54
CA LEU A 229 -1.79 -0.39 -8.74
C LEU A 229 -1.52 0.44 -10.01
N GLU A 230 -1.94 1.71 -10.05
CA GLU A 230 -1.81 2.57 -11.23
C GLU A 230 -0.57 3.48 -11.22
N ILE A 231 0.21 3.49 -10.13
CA ILE A 231 1.47 4.24 -10.08
C ILE A 231 2.60 3.22 -10.19
N PRO A 232 3.28 3.11 -11.35
CA PRO A 232 4.44 2.24 -11.51
C PRO A 232 5.63 2.86 -10.77
N HIS A 233 5.59 2.84 -9.44
CA HIS A 233 6.62 3.33 -8.54
C HIS A 233 6.66 2.48 -7.27
N ALA A 234 7.86 2.29 -6.74
CA ALA A 234 8.09 1.56 -5.51
C ALA A 234 8.71 2.49 -4.45
N TRP A 235 8.19 2.37 -3.24
CA TRP A 235 8.69 3.04 -2.04
C TRP A 235 8.61 2.08 -0.86
N ASN A 236 9.24 2.46 0.24
CA ASN A 236 9.18 1.73 1.50
C ASN A 236 8.20 2.35 2.48
N THR A 237 7.80 1.56 3.47
CA THR A 237 7.07 2.02 4.64
C THR A 237 7.86 1.70 5.90
N ALA A 238 8.10 2.70 6.73
CA ALA A 238 8.62 2.56 8.08
C ALA A 238 7.48 2.39 9.08
N LEU A 239 7.52 1.30 9.83
CA LEU A 239 6.59 1.01 10.92
C LEU A 239 7.32 1.03 12.26
N VAL A 240 6.72 1.68 13.25
CA VAL A 240 7.14 1.63 14.66
C VAL A 240 6.01 1.04 15.47
N ILE A 241 6.22 -0.17 15.98
CA ILE A 241 5.21 -0.91 16.71
C ILE A 241 5.35 -0.62 18.21
N GLY A 242 4.29 -0.12 18.83
CA GLY A 242 4.14 -0.04 20.28
C GLY A 242 3.13 -1.08 20.78
N LYS A 243 2.91 -1.17 22.09
CA LYS A 243 2.03 -2.19 22.68
C LYS A 243 0.58 -2.21 22.17
N GLU A 244 0.03 -1.04 21.87
CA GLU A 244 -1.37 -0.89 21.44
C GLU A 244 -1.50 0.10 20.27
N LYS A 245 -0.40 0.46 19.61
CA LYS A 245 -0.41 1.42 18.52
C LYS A 245 0.69 1.15 17.50
N ILE A 246 0.45 1.56 16.27
CA ILE A 246 1.39 1.50 15.16
C ILE A 246 1.58 2.91 14.62
N HIS A 247 2.83 3.33 14.47
CA HIS A 247 3.14 4.54 13.72
C HIS A 247 3.67 4.15 12.35
N VAL A 248 3.16 4.80 11.31
CA VAL A 248 3.45 4.53 9.91
C VAL A 248 4.07 5.77 9.29
N SER A 249 5.13 5.59 8.51
CA SER A 249 5.68 6.63 7.63
C SER A 249 6.13 6.01 6.31
N HIS A 250 6.21 6.81 5.25
CA HIS A 250 6.65 6.36 3.92
C HIS A 250 8.05 6.87 3.63
N ILE A 251 8.83 6.11 2.86
CA ILE A 251 10.21 6.47 2.52
C ILE A 251 10.40 6.21 1.03
N ASP A 252 10.76 7.26 0.29
CA ASP A 252 11.15 7.17 -1.11
C ASP A 252 12.63 7.57 -1.24
N THR A 253 13.51 6.58 -1.42
CA THR A 253 14.94 6.80 -1.60
C THR A 253 15.32 7.14 -3.04
N ASN A 254 14.46 6.84 -4.03
CA ASN A 254 14.75 7.16 -5.43
C ASN A 254 14.52 8.66 -5.71
N ARG A 255 13.67 9.33 -4.92
CA ARG A 255 13.36 10.79 -5.03
C ARG A 255 12.91 11.22 -6.43
N ARG A 256 12.47 10.26 -7.22
CA ARG A 256 11.95 10.43 -8.56
C ARG A 256 10.47 10.16 -8.51
N ASP A 257 9.71 11.02 -9.16
CA ASP A 257 8.29 10.77 -9.31
C ASP A 257 8.01 9.77 -10.44
N ARG A 258 6.72 9.56 -10.72
CA ARG A 258 6.21 8.63 -11.74
C ARG A 258 6.77 8.83 -13.16
N PHE A 259 7.44 9.95 -13.44
CA PHE A 259 8.04 10.24 -14.75
C PHE A 259 9.57 10.16 -14.73
N GLY A 260 10.17 9.87 -13.58
CA GLY A 260 11.62 9.86 -13.42
C GLY A 260 12.20 11.25 -13.21
N GLU A 261 11.37 12.29 -12.99
CA GLU A 261 11.83 13.65 -12.73
C GLU A 261 12.35 13.76 -11.30
N ASN A 262 13.53 14.37 -11.14
CA ASN A 262 14.09 14.66 -9.82
C ASN A 262 13.23 15.73 -9.14
N LYS A 263 12.69 15.40 -7.97
CA LYS A 263 12.11 16.40 -7.08
C LYS A 263 13.19 16.85 -6.08
N GLU A 264 14.00 17.84 -6.44
CA GLU A 264 14.66 18.69 -5.43
C GLU A 264 13.52 19.42 -4.66
N ASP A 265 13.44 19.51 -3.33
CA ASP A 265 14.46 19.86 -2.33
C ASP A 265 14.18 19.27 -0.93
N ASP A 266 13.28 18.30 -0.77
CA ASP A 266 12.96 17.77 0.56
C ASP A 266 13.12 16.24 0.62
N PRO A 267 14.16 15.69 1.26
CA PRO A 267 14.25 14.26 1.54
C PRO A 267 13.12 13.77 2.46
N ASN A 268 12.35 14.70 3.04
CA ASN A 268 11.11 14.46 3.76
C ASN A 268 9.87 14.88 2.96
N ARG A 269 9.96 15.03 1.61
CA ARG A 269 8.79 15.17 0.72
C ARG A 269 8.07 13.82 0.61
N LEU A 270 7.61 13.42 1.78
CA LEU A 270 6.59 12.46 2.07
C LEU A 270 5.37 12.93 1.29
N TYR A 271 4.82 12.08 0.42
CA TYR A 271 3.50 12.31 -0.13
C TYR A 271 2.59 12.78 1.01
N PRO A 272 1.82 13.87 0.84
CA PRO A 272 0.90 14.33 1.87
C PRO A 272 0.15 13.11 2.38
N ALA A 273 0.14 12.97 3.70
CA ALA A 273 -0.56 11.92 4.40
C ALA A 273 -2.06 12.09 4.18
N ASP A 274 -2.52 11.76 2.98
CA ASP A 274 -3.92 11.55 2.65
C ASP A 274 -4.27 10.23 3.33
N HIS A 275 -4.42 10.34 4.65
CA HIS A 275 -4.47 9.32 5.68
C HIS A 275 -5.41 8.13 5.38
N PRO A 276 -6.54 8.29 4.65
CA PRO A 276 -7.40 7.15 4.30
C PRO A 276 -6.79 6.19 3.26
N PHE A 277 -6.01 6.71 2.32
CA PHE A 277 -5.52 5.96 1.15
C PHE A 277 -4.44 4.94 1.52
N PHE A 278 -3.43 5.40 2.26
CA PHE A 278 -2.31 4.56 2.70
C PHE A 278 -2.72 3.57 3.78
N LEU A 279 -3.63 3.97 4.68
CA LEU A 279 -4.19 3.05 5.67
C LEU A 279 -5.09 2.00 5.02
N GLY A 280 -5.81 2.33 3.94
CA GLY A 280 -6.60 1.38 3.16
C GLY A 280 -5.75 0.21 2.67
N ASN A 281 -4.58 0.47 2.08
CA ASN A 281 -3.64 -0.57 1.66
C ASN A 281 -3.04 -1.35 2.84
N PHE A 282 -2.72 -0.66 3.94
CA PHE A 282 -2.25 -1.30 5.17
C PHE A 282 -3.25 -2.30 5.73
N TYR A 283 -4.52 -1.90 5.82
CA TYR A 283 -5.59 -2.79 6.26
C TYR A 283 -5.95 -3.82 5.18
N MET A 284 -5.82 -3.52 3.88
CA MET A 284 -6.13 -4.47 2.80
C MET A 284 -5.22 -5.70 2.83
N LYS A 285 -3.94 -5.53 3.17
CA LYS A 285 -3.02 -6.66 3.30
C LYS A 285 -3.04 -7.31 4.67
N LEU A 286 -3.37 -6.56 5.72
CA LEU A 286 -3.50 -7.14 7.06
C LEU A 286 -4.81 -7.90 7.25
N ASP A 287 -5.89 -7.56 6.54
CA ASP A 287 -7.13 -8.34 6.47
C ASP A 287 -8.13 -7.69 5.47
N LEU A 288 -8.41 -8.31 4.31
CA LEU A 288 -9.40 -7.77 3.35
C LEU A 288 -10.80 -7.63 3.98
N GLU A 289 -11.16 -8.51 4.93
CA GLU A 289 -12.42 -8.43 5.69
C GLU A 289 -12.53 -7.13 6.51
N LEU A 290 -11.38 -6.63 6.92
CA LEU A 290 -11.23 -5.50 7.80
C LEU A 290 -11.34 -4.17 7.08
N SER A 291 -10.69 -4.08 5.92
CA SER A 291 -10.85 -2.95 5.01
C SER A 291 -12.30 -2.80 4.60
N TYR A 292 -13.02 -3.91 4.37
CA TYR A 292 -14.44 -3.86 4.10
C TYR A 292 -15.24 -3.24 5.25
N GLY A 293 -14.93 -3.62 6.51
CA GLY A 293 -15.58 -3.06 7.70
C GLY A 293 -15.33 -1.55 7.90
N LEU A 294 -14.10 -1.09 7.68
CA LEU A 294 -13.73 0.32 7.75
C LEU A 294 -14.40 1.16 6.67
N LEU A 295 -14.37 0.68 5.43
CA LEU A 295 -15.03 1.35 4.30
C LEU A 295 -16.55 1.39 4.50
N LYS A 296 -17.16 0.30 5.00
CA LYS A 296 -18.58 0.28 5.36
C LYS A 296 -18.92 1.36 6.38
N ARG A 297 -18.08 1.56 7.39
CA ARG A 297 -18.26 2.62 8.38
C ARG A 297 -18.09 4.01 7.77
N ALA A 298 -17.02 4.23 7.01
CA ALA A 298 -16.76 5.49 6.31
C ALA A 298 -17.93 5.86 5.39
N PHE A 299 -18.46 4.90 4.63
CA PHE A 299 -19.64 5.07 3.80
C PHE A 299 -20.87 5.53 4.60
N LEU A 300 -21.15 4.90 5.73
CA LEU A 300 -22.30 5.24 6.58
C LEU A 300 -22.17 6.63 7.21
N GLU A 301 -20.95 7.05 7.55
CA GLU A 301 -20.66 8.31 8.23
C GLU A 301 -20.49 9.50 7.26
N ASN A 302 -20.07 9.25 6.02
CA ASN A 302 -19.78 10.28 5.03
C ASN A 302 -21.06 10.84 4.38
N LYS A 303 -21.19 12.17 4.26
CA LYS A 303 -22.34 12.84 3.64
C LYS A 303 -22.09 13.30 2.20
N VAL A 304 -20.85 13.23 1.73
CA VAL A 304 -20.46 13.66 0.38
C VAL A 304 -20.69 12.52 -0.60
N ARG A 305 -21.61 12.72 -1.55
CA ARG A 305 -22.05 11.67 -2.49
C ARG A 305 -20.91 11.10 -3.32
N SER A 306 -20.09 11.94 -3.94
CA SER A 306 -18.97 11.49 -4.79
C SER A 306 -17.95 10.63 -4.05
N GLU A 307 -17.73 10.88 -2.75
CA GLU A 307 -16.84 10.08 -1.92
C GLU A 307 -17.50 8.74 -1.53
N ARG A 308 -18.79 8.76 -1.20
CA ARG A 308 -19.57 7.53 -0.94
C ARG A 308 -19.56 6.58 -2.14
N ASP A 309 -19.68 7.11 -3.35
CA ASP A 309 -19.64 6.31 -4.58
C ASP A 309 -18.29 5.61 -4.76
N ARG A 310 -17.18 6.33 -4.54
CA ARG A 310 -15.83 5.74 -4.58
C ARG A 310 -15.65 4.65 -3.53
N ILE A 311 -16.09 4.91 -2.30
CA ILE A 311 -16.02 3.94 -1.21
C ILE A 311 -16.74 2.63 -1.58
N LEU A 312 -17.91 2.69 -2.23
CA LEU A 312 -18.61 1.47 -2.66
C LEU A 312 -17.88 0.68 -3.75
N VAL A 313 -17.18 1.34 -4.68
CA VAL A 313 -16.36 0.62 -5.67
C VAL A 313 -15.23 -0.14 -4.98
N GLU A 314 -14.54 0.50 -4.05
CA GLU A 314 -13.47 -0.14 -3.25
C GLU A 314 -14.01 -1.33 -2.44
N MET A 315 -15.19 -1.17 -1.82
CA MET A 315 -15.87 -2.25 -1.10
C MET A 315 -16.25 -3.41 -2.02
N ALA A 316 -16.73 -3.14 -3.24
CA ALA A 316 -17.01 -4.19 -4.24
C ALA A 316 -15.73 -4.94 -4.63
N GLY A 317 -14.62 -4.21 -4.81
CA GLY A 317 -13.32 -4.80 -5.14
C GLY A 317 -12.87 -5.79 -4.07
N ILE A 318 -12.98 -5.39 -2.80
CA ILE A 318 -12.68 -6.25 -1.65
C ILE A 318 -13.60 -7.46 -1.59
N ALA A 319 -14.93 -7.26 -1.66
CA ALA A 319 -15.91 -8.36 -1.63
C ALA A 319 -15.65 -9.41 -2.71
N SER A 320 -15.29 -8.94 -3.91
CA SER A 320 -14.90 -9.79 -5.04
C SER A 320 -13.59 -10.55 -4.74
N ALA A 321 -12.56 -9.85 -4.23
CA ALA A 321 -11.26 -10.45 -3.91
C ALA A 321 -11.33 -11.55 -2.84
N VAL A 322 -12.21 -11.41 -1.83
CA VAL A 322 -12.40 -12.44 -0.78
C VAL A 322 -13.47 -13.47 -1.13
N SER A 323 -14.05 -13.39 -2.32
CA SER A 323 -15.12 -14.29 -2.76
C SER A 323 -16.38 -14.29 -1.86
N ASP A 324 -16.75 -13.13 -1.28
CA ASP A 324 -17.87 -13.01 -0.33
C ASP A 324 -19.09 -12.33 -0.95
N TRP A 325 -20.15 -13.11 -1.16
CA TRP A 325 -21.42 -12.65 -1.71
C TRP A 325 -22.25 -11.81 -0.76
N GLU A 326 -22.22 -12.04 0.55
CA GLU A 326 -22.98 -11.22 1.51
C GLU A 326 -22.48 -9.78 1.49
N LYS A 327 -21.16 -9.61 1.38
CA LYS A 327 -20.53 -8.30 1.18
C LYS A 327 -20.93 -7.69 -0.15
N MET A 328 -20.80 -8.43 -1.25
CA MET A 328 -21.14 -7.94 -2.57
C MET A 328 -22.62 -7.50 -2.66
N ASP A 329 -23.53 -8.28 -2.06
CA ASP A 329 -24.96 -7.95 -1.99
C ASP A 329 -25.22 -6.63 -1.29
N TRP A 330 -24.55 -6.40 -0.16
CA TRP A 330 -24.69 -5.15 0.56
C TRP A 330 -24.24 -3.96 -0.30
N VAL A 331 -23.15 -4.10 -1.07
CA VAL A 331 -22.66 -3.03 -1.97
C VAL A 331 -23.63 -2.79 -3.13
N LEU A 332 -24.16 -3.86 -3.74
CA LEU A 332 -25.17 -3.76 -4.81
C LEU A 332 -26.48 -3.13 -4.32
N GLU A 333 -26.94 -3.48 -3.12
CA GLU A 333 -28.11 -2.89 -2.50
C GLU A 333 -27.91 -1.39 -2.27
N LYS A 334 -26.79 -1.01 -1.65
CA LYS A 334 -26.50 0.40 -1.33
C LYS A 334 -26.29 1.26 -2.55
N SER A 335 -25.57 0.76 -3.55
CA SER A 335 -25.43 1.49 -4.81
C SER A 335 -26.76 1.71 -5.53
N SER A 336 -27.72 0.78 -5.38
CA SER A 336 -29.08 0.91 -5.93
C SER A 336 -29.89 1.96 -5.17
N GLN A 337 -29.87 1.90 -3.83
CA GLN A 337 -30.61 2.81 -2.96
C GLN A 337 -30.17 4.27 -3.12
N GLU A 338 -28.88 4.52 -3.36
CA GLU A 338 -28.33 5.87 -3.49
C GLU A 338 -28.36 6.41 -4.92
N GLY A 339 -28.89 5.62 -5.86
CA GLY A 339 -28.96 5.98 -7.27
C GLY A 339 -27.59 6.33 -7.83
N ILE A 340 -26.57 5.55 -7.50
CA ILE A 340 -25.20 5.75 -7.96
C ILE A 340 -25.17 5.33 -9.42
N LEU A 341 -25.12 6.29 -10.34
CA LEU A 341 -25.16 5.98 -11.78
C LEU A 341 -23.75 5.93 -12.37
N THR A 342 -22.83 6.77 -11.88
CA THR A 342 -21.50 6.93 -12.49
C THR A 342 -20.60 5.71 -12.31
N PHE A 343 -20.62 5.09 -11.12
CA PHE A 343 -19.68 4.01 -10.76
C PHE A 343 -20.32 2.61 -10.66
N ARG A 344 -21.63 2.54 -10.82
CA ARG A 344 -22.38 1.28 -10.76
C ARG A 344 -22.01 0.27 -11.84
N PRO A 345 -21.64 0.65 -13.08
CA PRO A 345 -21.09 -0.30 -14.05
C PRO A 345 -19.86 -1.04 -13.51
N SER A 346 -18.94 -0.35 -12.82
CA SER A 346 -17.74 -0.97 -12.23
C SER A 346 -18.09 -1.96 -11.12
N ILE A 347 -19.04 -1.61 -10.25
CA ILE A 347 -19.55 -2.51 -9.19
C ILE A 347 -20.17 -3.77 -9.80
N LEU A 348 -20.98 -3.63 -10.85
CA LEU A 348 -21.60 -4.76 -11.54
C LEU A 348 -20.57 -5.67 -12.23
N LEU A 349 -19.50 -5.12 -12.80
CA LEU A 349 -18.41 -5.90 -13.38
C LEU A 349 -17.65 -6.72 -12.32
N LEU A 350 -17.38 -6.12 -11.15
CA LEU A 350 -16.74 -6.84 -10.02
C LEU A 350 -17.63 -7.95 -9.47
N ALA A 351 -18.96 -7.75 -9.46
CA ALA A 351 -19.93 -8.77 -9.10
C ALA A 351 -20.03 -9.89 -10.16
N LEU A 352 -19.93 -9.55 -11.45
CA LEU A 352 -19.86 -10.54 -12.53
C LEU A 352 -18.61 -11.41 -12.43
N TYR A 353 -17.46 -10.81 -12.16
CA TYR A 353 -16.22 -11.54 -11.93
C TYR A 353 -16.36 -12.50 -10.74
N LEU A 354 -16.97 -12.03 -9.64
CA LEU A 354 -17.25 -12.89 -8.48
C LEU A 354 -18.18 -14.06 -8.83
N ALA A 355 -19.18 -13.85 -9.69
CA ALA A 355 -20.08 -14.92 -10.15
C ALA A 355 -19.38 -15.99 -10.99
N ASP A 356 -18.43 -15.59 -11.84
CA ASP A 356 -17.62 -16.52 -12.60
C ASP A 356 -16.71 -17.34 -11.66
N GLU A 357 -15.95 -16.66 -10.80
CA GLU A 357 -15.03 -17.27 -9.83
C GLU A 357 -15.74 -18.26 -8.87
N THR A 358 -16.95 -17.91 -8.42
CA THR A 358 -17.74 -18.75 -7.51
C THR A 358 -18.74 -19.68 -8.21
N LYS A 359 -18.71 -19.74 -9.56
CA LYS A 359 -19.57 -20.61 -10.40
C LYS A 359 -21.08 -20.41 -10.17
N GLN A 360 -21.52 -19.16 -10.01
CA GLN A 360 -22.92 -18.77 -9.81
C GLN A 360 -23.55 -18.34 -11.15
N GLU A 361 -23.82 -19.28 -12.05
CA GLU A 361 -24.20 -19.01 -13.45
C GLU A 361 -25.49 -18.19 -13.61
N ASP A 362 -26.55 -18.53 -12.89
CA ASP A 362 -27.84 -17.81 -12.96
C ASP A 362 -27.68 -16.36 -12.49
N ARG A 363 -26.93 -16.18 -11.39
CA ARG A 363 -26.62 -14.86 -10.84
C ARG A 363 -25.76 -14.04 -11.79
N GLY A 364 -24.79 -14.66 -12.44
CA GLY A 364 -23.99 -14.03 -13.49
C GLY A 364 -24.86 -13.56 -14.66
N ARG A 365 -25.85 -14.36 -15.08
CA ARG A 365 -26.81 -13.98 -16.13
C ARG A 365 -27.65 -12.78 -15.74
N ASP A 366 -28.17 -12.74 -14.51
CA ASP A 366 -28.98 -11.62 -14.01
C ASP A 366 -28.18 -10.33 -13.86
N LEU A 367 -26.95 -10.43 -13.34
CA LEU A 367 -26.01 -9.30 -13.24
C LEU A 367 -25.65 -8.77 -14.63
N LYS A 368 -25.44 -9.65 -15.61
CA LYS A 368 -25.13 -9.27 -16.99
C LYS A 368 -26.30 -8.53 -17.64
N ASN A 369 -27.51 -9.03 -17.48
CA ASN A 369 -28.71 -8.36 -17.97
C ASN A 369 -28.90 -6.98 -17.32
N THR A 370 -28.62 -6.87 -16.02
CA THR A 370 -28.65 -5.60 -15.28
C THR A 370 -27.60 -4.62 -15.80
N TYR A 371 -26.36 -5.10 -15.99
CA TYR A 371 -25.27 -4.30 -16.55
C TYR A 371 -25.61 -3.74 -17.94
N ILE A 372 -26.10 -4.59 -18.85
CA ILE A 372 -26.50 -4.17 -20.21
C ILE A 372 -27.63 -3.13 -20.17
N ARG A 373 -28.62 -3.33 -19.29
CA ARG A 373 -29.76 -2.41 -19.15
C ARG A 373 -29.31 -1.04 -18.64
N GLU A 374 -28.43 -1.01 -17.66
CA GLU A 374 -27.99 0.22 -17.00
C GLU A 374 -26.84 0.92 -17.74
N SER A 375 -26.14 0.19 -18.62
CA SER A 375 -24.99 0.66 -19.38
C SER A 375 -25.20 0.38 -20.88
N PRO A 376 -26.20 0.98 -21.53
CA PRO A 376 -26.59 0.63 -22.91
C PRO A 376 -25.49 0.87 -23.95
N HIS A 377 -24.49 1.68 -23.63
CA HIS A 377 -23.30 1.91 -24.45
C HIS A 377 -22.31 0.73 -24.47
N TYR A 378 -22.48 -0.27 -23.58
CA TYR A 378 -21.64 -1.46 -23.45
C TYR A 378 -22.39 -2.75 -23.86
N ARG A 379 -23.35 -2.61 -24.77
CA ARG A 379 -24.20 -3.71 -25.24
C ARG A 379 -23.48 -4.62 -26.23
N ASP A 380 -22.55 -4.05 -26.97
CA ASP A 380 -21.63 -4.73 -27.89
C ASP A 380 -20.32 -5.07 -27.17
#